data_AF-A0AA37NW17-F1
#
_entry.id   AF-A0AA37NW17-F1
#
_cell.length_a   1.000
_cell.length_b   1.000
_cell.length_c   1.000
_cell.angle_alpha   90.00
_cell.angle_beta   90.00
_cell.angle_gamma   90.00
#
_symmetry.space_group_name_H-M   'P 1'
#
loop_
_entity.id
_entity.type
_entity.pdbx_description
1 polymer ?
#
loop_
_entity_poly.entity_id
_entity_poly.type
_entity_poly.pdbx_seq_one_letter_code
_entity_poly.pdbx_strand_id
1 'polypeptide(L)'
;MATSTLTKEQYPPRLSQSEQDALVQTVKDWAIGNGLSVRPPPTVVSPESDPKGILAVNVPVTLFPSPFPRSCFEQARSVQQTYNELYAAISRDEDFLSAMVNEVKGGDDFISKLWDTHVRVKKEGYTQKLSLGLFRSDYLVHQDMSSGEPKRQVKQVEFNTIASSFGGLSSRTSLLHK
;
A
#
# COMPACT_ATOMS: atom_id res chain seq x y z
N MET A 1 23.04 0.59 22.74
CA MET A 1 21.84 0.83 23.56
C MET A 1 21.34 2.24 23.30
N ALA A 2 20.32 2.39 22.46
CA ALA A 2 19.69 3.68 22.16
C ALA A 2 18.37 3.78 22.93
N THR A 3 18.48 4.15 24.21
CA THR A 3 17.35 4.54 25.05
C THR A 3 17.12 6.03 24.87
N SER A 4 16.16 6.39 24.02
CA SER A 4 15.48 7.68 24.09
C SER A 4 14.12 7.56 23.40
N THR A 5 13.07 7.71 24.20
CA THR A 5 11.67 7.85 23.76
C THR A 5 11.54 9.02 22.80
N LEU A 6 11.04 8.79 21.58
CA LEU A 6 10.78 9.83 20.57
C LEU A 6 9.75 10.90 20.99
N THR A 7 9.11 10.79 22.16
CA THR A 7 8.00 11.67 22.55
C THR A 7 7.91 11.88 24.07
N LYS A 8 8.83 12.64 24.65
CA LYS A 8 8.48 13.41 25.87
C LYS A 8 7.76 14.71 25.53
N GLU A 9 7.82 15.14 24.26
CA GLU A 9 7.13 16.32 23.73
C GLU A 9 5.83 15.95 22.99
N GLN A 10 4.94 16.93 22.85
CA GLN A 10 3.69 16.79 22.10
C GLN A 10 3.98 16.50 20.62
N TYR A 11 3.40 15.42 20.09
CA TYR A 11 3.53 15.04 18.68
C TYR A 11 2.15 15.05 17.99
N PRO A 12 2.03 15.61 16.76
CA PRO A 12 3.05 16.37 16.06
C PRO A 12 3.40 17.68 16.82
N PRO A 13 4.57 18.29 16.55
CA PRO A 13 4.94 19.54 17.20
C PRO A 13 3.93 20.64 16.86
N ARG A 14 3.67 21.55 17.81
CA ARG A 14 2.87 22.75 17.54
C ARG A 14 3.70 23.70 16.70
N LEU A 15 3.14 24.16 15.59
CA LEU A 15 3.75 25.16 14.72
C LEU A 15 2.93 26.47 14.79
N SER A 16 3.62 27.60 14.74
CA SER A 16 3.00 28.85 14.29
C SER A 16 2.60 28.75 12.81
N GLN A 17 1.71 29.63 12.36
CA GLN A 17 1.29 29.65 10.95
C GLN A 17 2.47 29.83 9.99
N SER A 18 3.41 30.72 10.33
CA SER A 18 4.60 30.96 9.49
C SER A 18 5.53 29.76 9.40
N GLU A 19 5.69 29.00 10.50
CA GLU A 19 6.49 27.77 10.50
C GLU A 19 5.80 26.67 9.67
N GLN A 20 4.48 26.55 9.80
CA GLN A 20 3.69 25.61 9.02
C GLN A 20 3.79 25.91 7.52
N ASP A 21 3.62 27.18 7.12
CA ASP A 21 3.69 27.58 5.71
C ASP A 21 5.09 27.34 5.13
N ALA A 22 6.14 27.67 5.88
CA ALA A 22 7.53 27.41 5.49
C ALA A 22 7.81 25.91 5.33
N LEU A 23 7.31 25.07 6.25
CA LEU A 23 7.48 23.62 6.19
C LEU A 23 6.71 23.01 5.01
N VAL A 24 5.47 23.46 4.77
CA VAL A 24 4.67 23.03 3.60
C VAL A 24 5.40 23.39 2.30
N GLN A 25 5.97 24.59 2.20
CA GLN A 25 6.73 24.99 1.03
C GLN A 25 7.98 24.12 0.85
N THR A 26 8.72 23.87 1.93
CA THR A 26 9.89 22.98 1.93
C THR A 26 9.54 21.58 1.44
N VAL A 27 8.41 21.01 1.90
CA VAL A 27 7.93 19.69 1.45
C VAL A 27 7.60 19.69 -0.04
N LYS A 28 6.93 20.73 -0.55
CA LYS A 28 6.60 20.85 -1.98
C LYS A 28 7.87 20.88 -2.84
N ASP A 29 8.84 21.71 -2.45
CA ASP A 29 10.09 21.88 -3.18
C ASP A 29 10.93 20.59 -3.15
N TRP A 30 11.04 19.94 -1.99
CA TRP A 30 11.70 18.64 -1.87
C TRP A 30 11.02 17.58 -2.74
N ALA A 31 9.69 17.53 -2.73
CA ALA A 31 8.92 16.53 -3.47
C ALA A 31 9.18 16.62 -4.98
N ILE A 32 9.14 17.84 -5.54
CA ILE A 32 9.42 18.06 -6.97
C ILE A 32 10.89 17.75 -7.27
N GLY A 33 11.82 18.21 -6.44
CA GLY A 33 13.27 17.97 -6.63
C GLY A 33 13.70 16.49 -6.54
N ASN A 34 12.88 15.63 -5.91
CA ASN A 34 13.19 14.22 -5.69
C ASN A 34 12.25 13.25 -6.45
N GLY A 35 11.40 13.77 -7.35
CA GLY A 35 10.49 12.95 -8.15
C GLY A 35 9.36 12.31 -7.34
N LEU A 36 8.98 12.88 -6.20
CA LEU A 36 7.79 12.51 -5.43
C LEU A 36 6.57 13.25 -6.01
N SER A 37 6.26 12.96 -7.27
CA SER A 37 5.22 13.64 -8.06
C SER A 37 4.35 12.67 -8.84
N VAL A 38 3.15 13.13 -9.18
CA VAL A 38 2.14 12.42 -10.00
C VAL A 38 1.53 13.38 -11.02
N ARG A 39 0.87 12.83 -12.04
CA ARG A 39 0.03 13.64 -12.92
C ARG A 39 -1.14 14.22 -12.14
N PRO A 40 -1.51 15.49 -12.35
CA PRO A 40 -2.70 16.04 -11.72
C PRO A 40 -3.94 15.27 -12.21
N PRO A 41 -4.89 14.94 -11.31
CA PRO A 41 -6.15 14.35 -11.75
C PRO A 41 -6.96 15.38 -12.55
N PRO A 42 -7.86 14.95 -13.46
CA PRO A 42 -8.72 15.84 -14.24
C PRO A 42 -9.58 16.80 -13.40
N THR A 43 -9.82 16.46 -12.14
CA THR A 43 -10.55 17.29 -11.18
C THR A 43 -9.75 18.48 -10.66
N VAL A 44 -8.42 18.47 -10.81
CA VAL A 44 -7.51 19.54 -10.38
C VAL A 44 -7.02 20.35 -11.56
N VAL A 45 -6.69 19.68 -12.68
CA VAL A 45 -6.29 20.32 -13.93
C VAL A 45 -7.14 19.74 -15.05
N SER A 46 -7.88 20.58 -15.76
CA SER A 46 -8.71 20.12 -16.87
C SER A 46 -7.85 19.62 -18.05
N PRO A 47 -8.32 18.65 -18.85
CA PRO A 47 -7.58 18.16 -20.02
C PRO A 47 -7.22 19.25 -21.03
N GLU A 48 -8.02 20.31 -21.14
CA GLU A 48 -7.78 21.45 -22.02
C GLU A 48 -6.60 22.31 -21.54
N SER A 49 -6.35 22.32 -20.23
CA SER A 49 -5.26 23.06 -19.59
C SER A 49 -3.92 22.30 -19.63
N ASP A 50 -3.96 20.98 -19.82
CA ASP A 50 -2.78 20.13 -20.03
C ASP A 50 -2.98 19.14 -21.19
N PRO A 51 -3.12 19.62 -22.43
CA PRO A 51 -3.49 18.77 -23.57
C PRO A 51 -2.40 17.75 -23.94
N LYS A 52 -1.17 17.95 -23.47
CA LYS A 52 -0.03 17.04 -23.68
C LYS A 52 0.27 16.17 -22.47
N GLY A 53 -0.49 16.32 -21.37
CA GLY A 53 -0.27 15.59 -20.14
C GLY A 53 1.15 15.78 -19.59
N ILE A 54 1.71 17.00 -19.68
CA ILE A 54 3.09 17.30 -19.27
C ILE A 54 3.20 17.82 -17.83
N LEU A 55 2.10 18.25 -17.22
CA LEU A 55 2.11 18.80 -15.87
C LEU A 55 2.26 17.70 -14.82
N ALA A 56 2.82 18.09 -13.67
CA ALA A 56 2.99 17.23 -12.51
C ALA A 56 2.72 18.03 -11.24
N VAL A 57 2.19 17.34 -10.23
CA VAL A 57 1.95 17.87 -8.88
C VAL A 57 2.65 16.97 -7.87
N ASN A 58 2.97 17.49 -6.69
CA ASN A 58 3.53 16.66 -5.62
C ASN A 58 2.50 15.59 -5.19
N VAL A 59 3.00 14.41 -4.83
CA VAL A 59 2.16 13.38 -4.21
C VAL A 59 1.59 13.92 -2.89
N PRO A 60 0.32 13.66 -2.57
CA PRO A 60 -0.22 13.98 -1.25
C PRO A 60 0.55 13.23 -0.16
N VAL A 61 1.09 13.96 0.81
CA VAL A 61 1.87 13.43 1.93
C VAL A 61 1.43 14.08 3.23
N THR A 62 1.62 13.40 4.35
CA THR A 62 1.49 14.02 5.67
C THR A 62 2.69 14.94 5.92
N LEU A 63 2.47 16.05 6.63
CA LEU A 63 3.54 16.98 6.98
C LEU A 63 4.57 16.35 7.93
N PHE A 64 4.09 15.47 8.80
CA PHE A 64 4.89 14.70 9.75
C PHE A 64 4.61 13.20 9.58
N PRO A 65 5.57 12.30 9.83
CA PRO A 65 5.33 10.86 9.79
C PRO A 65 4.33 10.44 10.88
N SER A 66 3.29 9.68 10.54
CA SER A 66 2.34 9.21 11.57
C SER A 66 3.01 8.24 12.55
N PRO A 67 2.87 8.40 13.89
CA PRO A 67 3.45 7.48 14.85
C PRO A 67 2.83 6.10 14.69
N PHE A 68 3.68 5.07 14.65
CA PHE A 68 3.24 3.69 14.51
C PHE A 68 3.93 2.81 15.55
N PRO A 69 3.21 1.90 16.27
CA PRO A 69 3.82 1.04 17.26
C PRO A 69 4.88 0.12 16.63
N ARG A 70 6.11 0.18 17.15
CA ARG A 70 7.23 -0.64 16.65
C ARG A 70 6.90 -2.13 16.63
N SER A 71 6.28 -2.64 17.69
CA SER A 71 5.89 -4.06 17.78
C SER A 71 4.94 -4.47 16.65
N CYS A 72 3.97 -3.62 16.32
CA CYS A 72 3.05 -3.84 15.21
C CYS A 72 3.76 -3.81 13.85
N PHE A 73 4.70 -2.89 13.65
CA PHE A 73 5.47 -2.81 12.41
C PHE A 73 6.31 -4.07 12.19
N GLU A 74 7.02 -4.51 13.23
CA GLU A 74 7.83 -5.72 13.19
C GLU A 74 6.96 -6.97 12.98
N GLN A 75 5.79 -7.06 13.62
CA GLN A 75 4.84 -8.15 13.43
C GLN A 75 4.33 -8.25 11.97
N ALA A 76 3.95 -7.13 11.36
CA ALA A 76 3.52 -7.12 9.96
C ALA A 76 4.67 -7.50 9.02
N ARG A 77 5.89 -7.02 9.29
CA ARG A 77 7.07 -7.35 8.48
C ARG A 77 7.42 -8.84 8.57
N SER A 78 7.36 -9.43 9.77
CA SER A 78 7.79 -10.81 9.99
C SER A 78 6.92 -11.85 9.27
N VAL A 79 5.64 -11.54 9.03
CA VAL A 79 4.70 -12.49 8.41
C VAL A 79 4.64 -12.40 6.88
N GLN A 80 5.25 -11.37 6.28
CA GLN A 80 5.13 -11.11 4.85
C GLN A 80 5.58 -12.29 3.98
N GLN A 81 6.71 -12.94 4.32
CA GLN A 81 7.20 -14.09 3.54
C GLN A 81 6.23 -15.28 3.62
N THR A 82 5.69 -15.57 4.80
CA THR A 82 4.68 -16.63 4.98
C THR A 82 3.44 -16.37 4.14
N TYR A 83 2.95 -15.12 4.08
CA TYR A 83 1.84 -14.79 3.19
C TYR A 83 2.22 -14.92 1.70
N ASN A 84 3.43 -14.53 1.32
CA ASN A 84 3.88 -14.70 -0.07
C ASN A 84 3.86 -16.17 -0.49
N GLU A 85 4.35 -17.06 0.37
CA GLU A 85 4.35 -18.51 0.14
C GLU A 85 2.93 -19.08 0.11
N LEU A 86 2.07 -18.67 1.05
CA LEU A 86 0.67 -19.07 1.12
C LEU A 86 -0.09 -18.70 -0.15
N TYR A 87 -0.04 -17.44 -0.58
CA TYR A 87 -0.76 -17.00 -1.78
C TYR A 87 -0.18 -17.58 -3.06
N ALA A 88 1.13 -17.83 -3.10
CA ALA A 88 1.74 -18.57 -4.20
C ALA A 88 1.28 -20.04 -4.23
N ALA A 89 1.06 -20.68 -3.07
CA ALA A 89 0.53 -22.04 -3.00
C ALA A 89 -0.94 -22.08 -3.44
N ILE A 90 -1.77 -21.16 -2.93
CA ILE A 90 -3.18 -21.02 -3.33
C ILE A 90 -3.29 -20.83 -4.84
N SER A 91 -2.43 -20.02 -5.47
CA SER A 91 -2.50 -19.78 -6.92
C SER A 91 -2.21 -21.00 -7.79
N ARG A 92 -1.64 -22.07 -7.20
CA ARG A 92 -1.36 -23.35 -7.88
C ARG A 92 -2.38 -24.44 -7.53
N ASP A 93 -3.23 -24.20 -6.54
CA ASP A 93 -4.27 -25.14 -6.12
C ASP A 93 -5.55 -24.86 -6.93
N GLU A 94 -5.63 -25.48 -8.10
CA GLU A 94 -6.73 -25.27 -9.02
C GLU A 94 -8.07 -25.80 -8.50
N ASP A 95 -8.06 -26.91 -7.78
CA ASP A 95 -9.28 -27.49 -7.21
C ASP A 95 -9.86 -26.54 -6.16
N PHE A 96 -9.00 -25.98 -5.30
CA PHE A 96 -9.40 -24.95 -4.35
C PHE A 96 -9.94 -23.70 -5.05
N LEU A 97 -9.22 -23.16 -6.04
CA LEU A 97 -9.67 -21.96 -6.76
C LEU A 97 -10.97 -22.19 -7.53
N SER A 98 -11.11 -23.35 -8.18
CA SER A 98 -12.32 -23.69 -8.92
C SER A 98 -13.52 -23.78 -7.99
N ALA A 99 -13.37 -24.37 -6.80
CA ALA A 99 -14.43 -24.43 -5.81
C ALA A 99 -14.87 -23.02 -5.40
N MET A 100 -13.93 -22.13 -5.07
CA MET A 100 -14.22 -20.74 -4.69
C MET A 100 -14.88 -19.93 -5.81
N VAL A 101 -14.40 -20.08 -7.05
CA VAL A 101 -15.02 -19.39 -8.19
C VAL A 101 -16.45 -19.87 -8.42
N ASN A 102 -16.70 -21.17 -8.33
CA ASN A 102 -18.03 -21.74 -8.55
C ASN A 102 -19.09 -21.21 -7.57
N GLU A 103 -18.68 -20.85 -6.34
CA GLU A 103 -19.58 -20.23 -5.36
C GLU A 103 -20.06 -18.83 -5.79
N VAL A 104 -19.24 -18.07 -6.54
CA VAL A 104 -19.54 -16.68 -6.92
C VAL A 104 -19.88 -16.47 -8.39
N LYS A 105 -19.60 -17.46 -9.25
CA LYS A 105 -19.74 -17.38 -10.71
C LYS A 105 -21.15 -17.00 -11.16
N GLY A 106 -22.18 -17.36 -10.39
CA GLY A 106 -23.58 -17.05 -10.70
C GLY A 106 -23.96 -15.57 -10.56
N GLY A 107 -23.15 -14.77 -9.86
CA GLY A 107 -23.44 -13.35 -9.59
C GLY A 107 -22.32 -12.37 -9.96
N ASP A 108 -21.12 -12.87 -10.31
CA ASP A 108 -19.96 -12.03 -10.65
C ASP A 108 -19.41 -12.38 -12.04
N ASP A 109 -19.86 -11.62 -13.05
CA ASP A 109 -19.41 -11.73 -14.43
C ASP A 109 -17.91 -11.47 -14.59
N PHE A 110 -17.33 -10.60 -13.74
CA PHE A 110 -15.93 -10.23 -13.85
C PHE A 110 -15.04 -11.40 -13.43
N ILE A 111 -15.31 -11.99 -12.25
CA ILE A 111 -14.59 -13.18 -11.76
C ILE A 111 -14.80 -14.36 -12.72
N SER A 112 -16.02 -14.54 -13.23
CA SER A 112 -16.33 -15.58 -14.23
C SER A 112 -15.43 -15.50 -15.45
N LYS A 113 -15.27 -14.30 -16.02
CA LYS A 113 -14.44 -14.07 -17.22
C LYS A 113 -12.95 -14.28 -16.95
N LEU A 114 -12.45 -13.92 -15.76
CA LEU A 114 -11.07 -14.19 -15.36
C LEU A 114 -10.81 -15.70 -15.29
N TRP A 115 -11.74 -16.45 -14.69
CA TRP A 115 -11.63 -17.90 -14.60
C TRP A 115 -11.72 -18.59 -15.96
N ASP A 116 -12.67 -18.19 -16.81
CA ASP A 116 -12.80 -18.75 -18.16
C ASP A 116 -11.53 -18.48 -19.00
N THR A 117 -10.88 -17.33 -18.78
CA THR A 117 -9.57 -17.02 -19.38
C THR A 117 -8.49 -17.99 -18.90
N HIS A 118 -8.41 -18.25 -17.59
CA HIS A 118 -7.47 -19.23 -17.02
C HIS A 118 -7.67 -20.63 -17.62
N VAL A 119 -8.91 -21.14 -17.64
CA VAL A 119 -9.24 -22.47 -18.17
C VAL A 119 -8.84 -22.60 -19.65
N ARG A 120 -9.10 -21.56 -20.46
CA ARG A 120 -8.70 -21.54 -21.88
C ARG A 120 -7.17 -21.61 -22.03
N VAL A 121 -6.42 -20.75 -21.32
CA VAL A 121 -4.95 -20.75 -21.38
C VAL A 121 -4.37 -22.09 -20.92
N LYS A 122 -4.96 -22.70 -19.88
CA LYS A 122 -4.56 -24.05 -19.43
C LYS A 122 -4.76 -25.10 -20.52
N LYS A 123 -5.90 -25.09 -21.20
CA LYS A 123 -6.22 -26.05 -22.28
C LYS A 123 -5.23 -25.96 -23.44
N GLU A 124 -4.77 -24.76 -23.77
CA GLU A 124 -3.74 -24.53 -24.79
C GLU A 124 -2.34 -24.93 -24.31
N GLY A 125 -2.12 -24.90 -22.99
CA GLY A 125 -0.85 -25.21 -22.34
C GLY A 125 -0.07 -23.93 -21.99
N TYR A 126 0.38 -23.84 -20.73
CA TYR A 126 1.15 -22.68 -20.27
C TYR A 126 2.50 -22.57 -20.98
N THR A 127 2.69 -21.48 -21.72
CA THR A 127 3.95 -21.22 -22.44
C THR A 127 5.05 -20.70 -21.50
N GLN A 128 4.68 -19.87 -20.52
CA GLN A 128 5.60 -19.33 -19.50
C GLN A 128 5.67 -20.29 -18.30
N LYS A 129 6.88 -20.71 -17.95
CA LYS A 129 7.14 -21.67 -16.84
C LYS A 129 7.47 -20.98 -15.52
N LEU A 130 7.84 -19.70 -15.56
CA LEU A 130 8.20 -18.91 -14.38
C LEU A 130 7.02 -18.04 -13.93
N SER A 131 6.83 -17.95 -12.62
CA SER A 131 5.83 -17.09 -12.00
C SER A 131 6.49 -16.15 -10.99
N LEU A 132 6.06 -14.90 -10.95
CA LEU A 132 6.51 -13.89 -10.00
C LEU A 132 5.31 -13.20 -9.36
N GLY A 133 5.28 -13.13 -8.03
CA GLY A 133 4.31 -12.37 -7.26
C GLY A 133 4.92 -11.11 -6.68
N LEU A 134 4.30 -9.96 -6.93
CA LEU A 134 4.64 -8.68 -6.28
C LEU A 134 3.46 -8.26 -5.41
N PHE A 135 3.53 -8.63 -4.13
CA PHE A 135 2.41 -8.54 -3.21
C PHE A 135 2.53 -7.35 -2.26
N ARG A 136 1.37 -6.82 -1.84
CA ARG A 136 1.27 -5.87 -0.74
C ARG A 136 0.23 -6.37 0.26
N SER A 137 0.62 -6.52 1.51
CA SER A 137 -0.30 -6.85 2.59
C SER A 137 -0.60 -5.61 3.42
N ASP A 138 -1.87 -5.27 3.54
CA ASP A 138 -2.34 -4.06 4.21
C ASP A 138 -2.88 -4.41 5.60
N TYR A 139 -2.54 -3.58 6.60
CA TYR A 139 -2.83 -3.84 8.00
C TYR A 139 -3.34 -2.60 8.72
N LEU A 140 -4.22 -2.81 9.70
CA LEU A 140 -4.59 -1.80 10.69
C LEU A 140 -4.18 -2.24 12.10
N VAL A 141 -3.89 -1.28 12.98
CA VAL A 141 -3.60 -1.55 14.38
C VAL A 141 -4.91 -1.69 15.13
N HIS A 142 -5.12 -2.87 15.72
CA HIS A 142 -6.20 -3.11 16.67
C HIS A 142 -5.65 -3.04 18.10
N GLN A 143 -6.35 -2.30 18.96
CA GLN A 143 -6.06 -2.24 20.38
C GLN A 143 -7.08 -3.10 21.13
N ASP A 144 -6.61 -4.25 21.62
CA ASP A 144 -7.39 -5.16 22.43
C ASP A 144 -7.40 -4.67 23.88
N MET A 145 -8.60 -4.48 24.43
CA MET A 145 -8.84 -3.99 25.79
C MET A 145 -9.35 -5.10 26.73
N SER A 146 -9.48 -6.34 26.26
CA SER A 146 -10.10 -7.44 27.01
C SER A 146 -9.24 -7.94 28.18
N SER A 147 -7.91 -7.82 28.09
CA SER A 147 -6.97 -8.40 29.08
C SER A 147 -6.50 -7.44 30.18
N GLY A 148 -7.20 -6.34 30.44
CA GLY A 148 -6.84 -5.34 31.46
C GLY A 148 -5.67 -4.43 31.07
N GLU A 149 -4.66 -4.95 30.37
CA GLU A 149 -3.60 -4.18 29.72
C GLU A 149 -3.88 -4.01 28.21
N PRO A 150 -3.86 -2.80 27.65
CA PRO A 150 -4.07 -2.57 26.22
C PRO A 150 -2.98 -3.23 25.37
N LYS A 151 -3.36 -4.23 24.56
CA LYS A 151 -2.44 -4.89 23.63
C LYS A 151 -2.68 -4.43 22.21
N ARG A 152 -1.64 -3.87 21.59
CA ARG A 152 -1.69 -3.47 20.17
C ARG A 152 -1.19 -4.60 19.30
N GLN A 153 -1.97 -4.97 18.30
CA GLN A 153 -1.65 -6.00 17.31
C GLN A 153 -2.05 -5.52 15.92
N VAL A 154 -1.32 -5.95 14.89
CA VAL A 154 -1.80 -5.75 13.53
C VAL A 154 -2.90 -6.75 13.19
N LYS A 155 -3.92 -6.29 12.47
CA LYS A 155 -4.92 -7.13 11.81
C LYS A 155 -4.84 -6.86 10.31
N GLN A 156 -4.70 -7.93 9.53
CA GLN A 156 -4.68 -7.83 8.08
C GLN A 156 -6.07 -7.41 7.61
N VAL A 157 -6.12 -6.42 6.72
CA VAL A 157 -7.38 -5.97 6.10
C VAL A 157 -7.46 -6.42 4.65
N GLU A 158 -6.33 -6.52 3.95
CA GLU A 158 -6.29 -6.90 2.54
C GLU A 158 -4.94 -7.50 2.17
N PHE A 159 -4.93 -8.40 1.19
CA PHE A 159 -3.72 -8.88 0.53
C PHE A 159 -3.84 -8.64 -0.97
N ASN A 160 -3.12 -7.64 -1.46
CA ASN A 160 -3.12 -7.20 -2.84
C ASN A 160 -2.17 -8.06 -3.69
N THR A 161 -2.72 -8.80 -4.65
CA THR A 161 -1.97 -9.71 -5.55
C THR A 161 -1.79 -9.16 -6.97
N ILE A 162 -2.45 -8.05 -7.31
CA ILE A 162 -2.38 -7.39 -8.60
C ILE A 162 -2.21 -5.88 -8.43
N ALA A 163 -1.40 -5.27 -9.31
CA ALA A 163 -1.23 -3.82 -9.37
C ALA A 163 -0.86 -3.16 -8.03
N SER A 164 -0.01 -3.83 -7.24
CA SER A 164 0.55 -3.33 -5.98
C SER A 164 1.33 -2.03 -6.20
N SER A 165 0.63 -0.91 -6.01
CA SER A 165 1.12 0.45 -6.33
C SER A 165 1.95 1.06 -5.19
N PHE A 166 2.50 2.25 -5.44
CA PHE A 166 3.23 3.11 -4.50
C PHE A 166 4.58 2.60 -3.97
N GLY A 167 5.10 1.45 -4.42
CA GLY A 167 6.41 0.94 -3.98
C GLY A 167 7.56 1.94 -4.19
N GLY A 168 7.59 2.64 -5.33
CA GLY A 168 8.58 3.69 -5.58
C GLY A 168 8.33 4.96 -4.75
N LEU A 169 7.08 5.44 -4.72
CA LEU A 169 6.71 6.68 -4.04
C LEU A 169 6.87 6.58 -2.51
N SER A 170 6.56 5.44 -1.90
CA SER A 170 6.67 5.23 -0.45
C SER A 170 8.12 5.33 0.06
N SER A 171 9.08 4.86 -0.75
CA SER A 171 10.52 5.01 -0.46
C SER A 171 10.93 6.48 -0.42
N ARG A 172 10.40 7.31 -1.33
CA ARG A 172 10.65 8.75 -1.38
C ARG A 172 9.95 9.48 -0.23
N THR A 173 8.70 9.13 0.10
CA THR A 173 8.02 9.68 1.28
C THR A 173 8.79 9.39 2.57
N SER A 174 9.37 8.19 2.70
CA SER A 174 10.21 7.85 3.85
C SER A 174 11.49 8.66 3.93
N LEU A 175 12.03 9.12 2.80
CA LEU A 175 13.19 10.02 2.76
C LEU A 175 12.80 11.47 3.02
N LEU A 176 11.63 11.92 2.55
CA LEU A 176 11.08 13.24 2.83
C LEU A 176 10.94 13.49 4.34
N HIS A 177 10.51 12.49 5.11
CA HIS A 177 10.28 12.60 6.56
C HIS A 177 11.53 12.46 7.42
N LYS A 178 12.71 12.21 6.83
CA LYS A 178 14.00 12.13 7.53
C LYS A 178 14.73 13.46 7.49
#